data_AF-A0AAP6GBS3-F1
#
_entry.id   AF-A0AAP6GBS3-F1
#
_cell.length_a   1.000
_cell.length_b   1.000
_cell.length_c   1.000
_cell.angle_alpha   90.00
_cell.angle_beta   90.00
_cell.angle_gamma   90.00
#
_symmetry.space_group_name_H-M   'P 1'
#
loop_
_entity.id
_entity.type
_entity.pdbx_description
1 polymer ?
#
loop_
_entity_poly.entity_id
_entity_poly.type
_entity_poly.pdbx_seq_one_letter_code
_entity_poly.pdbx_strand_id
1 'polypeptide(L)' 'MRAIWPGLCLLLLPLTGMTKDHPTAECSWLFERIEILEKAIKQGDELGTREELAKRKAEFHNKACSQYDY' A
#
# COMPACT_ATOMS: atom_id res chain seq x y z
N MET A 1 48.93 -7.06 -25.00
CA MET A 1 48.08 -7.05 -23.78
C MET A 1 47.05 -5.94 -23.91
N ARG A 2 45.90 -6.12 -23.25
CA ARG A 2 44.70 -5.25 -23.18
C ARG A 2 43.60 -5.61 -24.18
N ALA A 3 42.90 -6.71 -23.85
CA ALA A 3 41.52 -6.91 -24.28
C ALA A 3 40.66 -5.85 -23.58
N ILE A 4 40.02 -4.97 -24.35
CA ILE A 4 39.00 -4.06 -23.85
C ILE A 4 37.73 -4.92 -23.70
N TRP A 5 37.32 -5.16 -22.47
CA TRP A 5 36.14 -5.97 -22.14
C TRP A 5 34.93 -5.01 -22.00
N PRO A 6 34.00 -4.95 -22.98
CA PRO A 6 32.83 -4.08 -22.87
C PRO A 6 31.69 -4.74 -22.08
N GLY A 7 31.99 -5.79 -21.30
CA GLY A 7 30.98 -6.69 -20.72
C GLY A 7 30.42 -6.26 -19.37
N LEU A 8 30.91 -5.18 -18.77
CA LEU A 8 30.62 -4.86 -17.36
C LEU A 8 29.91 -3.52 -17.13
N CYS A 9 29.32 -2.91 -18.16
CA CYS A 9 28.58 -1.65 -18.01
C CYS A 9 27.05 -1.80 -18.13
N LEU A 10 26.54 -3.01 -18.39
CA LEU A 10 25.10 -3.27 -18.54
C LEU A 10 24.40 -3.74 -17.24
N LEU A 11 25.14 -3.90 -16.13
CA LEU A 11 24.58 -4.33 -14.84
C LEU A 11 24.05 -3.18 -13.97
N LEU A 12 24.10 -1.93 -14.45
CA LEU A 12 23.50 -0.75 -13.80
C LEU A 12 22.17 -0.35 -14.44
N LEU A 13 21.40 -1.33 -14.91
CA LEU A 13 19.96 -1.11 -15.11
C LEU A 13 19.36 -0.82 -13.73
N PRO A 14 18.76 0.35 -13.50
CA PRO A 14 18.11 0.59 -12.24
C PRO A 14 16.96 -0.41 -12.17
N LEU A 15 16.99 -1.31 -11.20
CA LEU A 15 15.77 -1.93 -10.71
C LEU A 15 14.94 -0.82 -10.03
N THR A 16 14.45 0.13 -10.81
CA THR A 16 13.29 0.95 -10.45
C THR A 16 12.03 0.15 -10.78
N GLY A 17 12.02 -1.13 -10.42
CA GLY A 17 10.79 -1.83 -10.11
C GLY A 17 10.52 -1.51 -8.65
N MET A 18 9.93 -0.34 -8.39
CA MET A 18 9.31 -0.05 -7.09
C MET A 18 8.12 -1.01 -6.98
N THR A 19 8.36 -2.28 -6.66
CA THR A 19 7.33 -3.12 -6.08
C THR A 19 7.06 -2.50 -4.73
N LYS A 20 5.92 -1.84 -4.57
CA LYS A 20 5.52 -1.37 -3.24
C LYS A 20 5.56 -2.58 -2.31
N ASP A 21 6.11 -2.37 -1.11
CA ASP A 21 6.25 -3.45 -0.15
C ASP A 21 4.88 -4.10 0.15
N HIS A 22 4.89 -5.38 0.49
CA HIS A 22 3.68 -6.05 0.98
C HIS A 22 3.23 -5.40 2.29
N PRO A 23 1.91 -5.23 2.50
CA PRO A 23 1.38 -4.56 3.67
C PRO A 23 1.69 -5.36 4.94
N THR A 24 1.93 -4.62 6.03
CA THR A 24 1.96 -5.23 7.36
C THR A 24 0.59 -5.78 7.72
N ALA A 25 0.51 -6.77 8.61
CA ALA A 25 -0.76 -7.33 9.05
C ALA A 25 -1.72 -6.27 9.61
N GLU A 26 -1.20 -5.27 10.30
CA GLU A 26 -1.99 -4.12 10.80
C GLU A 26 -2.55 -3.28 9.65
N CYS A 27 -1.72 -2.97 8.66
CA CYS A 27 -2.12 -2.18 7.51
C CYS A 27 -3.11 -2.94 6.62
N SER A 28 -2.96 -4.25 6.43
CA SER A 28 -3.93 -5.11 5.73
C SER A 28 -5.27 -5.11 6.46
N TRP A 29 -5.26 -5.29 7.78
CA TRP A 29 -6.48 -5.25 8.58
C TRP A 29 -7.21 -3.92 8.48
N LEU A 30 -6.48 -2.79 8.52
CA LEU A 30 -7.07 -1.46 8.35
C LEU A 30 -7.69 -1.29 6.96
N PHE A 31 -7.02 -1.76 5.91
CA PHE A 31 -7.54 -1.72 4.54
C PHE A 31 -8.86 -2.48 4.42
N GLU A 32 -8.87 -3.76 4.84
CA GLU A 32 -10.07 -4.61 4.81
C GLU A 32 -11.21 -4.01 5.63
N ARG A 33 -10.91 -3.46 6.83
CA ARG A 33 -11.92 -2.82 7.68
C ARG A 33 -12.53 -1.60 7.01
N ILE A 34 -11.72 -0.77 6.34
CA ILE A 34 -12.20 0.39 5.58
C ILE A 34 -13.11 -0.07 4.45
N GLU A 35 -12.74 -1.10 3.67
CA GLU A 35 -13.59 -1.62 2.58
C GLU A 35 -14.95 -2.12 3.08
N ILE A 36 -14.97 -2.85 4.21
CA ILE A 36 -16.20 -3.34 4.83
C ILE A 36 -17.10 -2.16 5.23
N LEU A 37 -16.53 -1.15 5.88
CA LEU A 37 -17.28 0.03 6.33
C LEU A 37 -17.83 0.84 5.14
N GLU A 38 -17.05 1.02 4.08
CA GLU A 38 -17.52 1.67 2.85
C GLU A 38 -18.64 0.89 2.18
N LYS A 39 -18.56 -0.44 2.17
CA LYS A 39 -19.61 -1.30 1.63
C LYS A 39 -20.89 -1.23 2.47
N ALA A 40 -20.78 -1.22 3.79
CA ALA A 40 -21.92 -1.07 4.69
C ALA A 40 -22.65 0.27 4.49
N ILE A 41 -21.90 1.37 4.36
CA ILE A 41 -22.47 2.69 4.03
C ILE A 41 -23.17 2.66 2.67
N LYS A 42 -22.57 2.06 1.64
CA LYS A 42 -23.22 1.90 0.33
C LYS A 42 -24.53 1.09 0.39
N GLN A 43 -24.67 0.22 1.39
CA GLN A 43 -25.87 -0.58 1.64
C GLN A 43 -26.90 0.13 2.54
N GLY A 44 -26.62 1.35 3.00
CA GLY A 44 -27.52 2.15 3.82
C GLY A 44 -27.30 2.01 5.34
N ASP A 45 -26.28 1.27 5.77
CA ASP A 45 -25.89 1.16 7.18
C ASP A 45 -24.89 2.28 7.54
N GLU A 46 -25.43 3.46 7.84
CA GLU A 46 -24.62 4.68 8.01
C GLU A 46 -24.35 5.06 9.48
N LEU A 47 -25.24 4.68 10.39
CA LEU A 47 -25.24 5.19 11.77
C LEU A 47 -24.16 4.49 12.59
N GLY A 48 -23.15 5.24 13.05
CA GLY A 48 -21.94 4.69 13.67
C GLY A 48 -20.87 4.24 12.65
N THR A 49 -21.29 3.71 11.50
CA THR A 49 -20.39 3.25 10.42
C THR A 49 -19.57 4.40 9.82
N ARG A 50 -20.15 5.59 9.63
CA ARG A 50 -19.42 6.76 9.11
C ARG A 50 -18.36 7.30 10.09
N GLU A 51 -18.68 7.32 11.37
CA GLU A 51 -17.74 7.74 12.42
C GLU A 51 -16.57 6.75 12.51
N GLU A 52 -16.88 5.45 12.51
CA GLU A 52 -15.84 4.43 12.50
C GLU A 52 -14.98 4.51 11.23
N LEU A 53 -15.59 4.71 10.06
CA LEU A 53 -14.85 4.87 8.80
C LEU A 53 -13.88 6.05 8.87
N ALA A 54 -14.32 7.20 9.37
CA ALA A 54 -13.48 8.39 9.53
C ALA A 54 -12.28 8.09 10.45
N LYS A 55 -12.53 7.41 11.58
CA LYS A 55 -11.48 7.01 12.52
C LYS A 55 -10.46 6.06 11.88
N ARG A 56 -10.91 5.02 11.15
CA ARG A 56 -10.00 4.07 10.49
C ARG A 56 -9.22 4.70 9.35
N LYS A 57 -9.82 5.62 8.57
CA LYS A 57 -9.09 6.37 7.53
C LYS A 57 -8.01 7.26 8.12
N ALA A 58 -8.28 7.93 9.24
CA ALA A 58 -7.27 8.72 9.94
C ALA A 58 -6.11 7.83 10.44
N GLU A 59 -6.42 6.66 11.01
CA GLU A 59 -5.42 5.69 11.45
C GLU A 59 -4.57 5.15 10.29
N PHE A 60 -5.22 4.79 9.17
CA PHE A 60 -4.56 4.32 7.95
C PHE A 60 -3.58 5.37 7.40
N HIS A 61 -3.98 6.64 7.39
CA HIS A 61 -3.10 7.74 6.98
C HIS A 61 -1.95 7.95 7.96
N ASN A 62 -2.22 8.00 9.27
CA ASN A 62 -1.21 8.24 10.30
C ASN A 62 -0.13 7.16 10.34
N LYS A 63 -0.48 5.93 9.92
CA LYS A 63 0.45 4.79 9.82
C LYS A 63 1.13 4.67 8.45
N ALA A 64 0.91 5.64 7.55
CA ALA A 64 1.41 5.62 6.18
C ALA A 64 1.05 4.34 5.40
N CYS A 65 -0.08 3.73 5.73
CA CYS A 65 -0.48 2.45 5.17
C CYS A 65 -0.69 2.52 3.63
N SER A 66 -1.06 3.69 3.08
CA SER A 66 -1.19 3.92 1.62
C SER A 66 0.07 3.63 0.80
N GLN A 67 1.23 3.50 1.43
CA GLN A 67 2.50 3.17 0.78
C GLN A 67 2.60 1.71 0.33
N TYR A 68 1.77 0.80 0.82
CA TYR A 68 1.82 -0.63 0.47
C TYR A 68 0.97 -0.97 -0.76
N ASP A 69 1.19 -2.18 -1.30
CA ASP A 69 0.37 -2.80 -2.35
C ASP A 69 -0.64 -3.77 -1.71
N TYR A 70 -1.91 -3.37 -1.68
CA TYR A 70 -3.05 -4.11 -1.12
C TYR A 70 -3.78 -4.93 -2.18
#